data_AF-A0A482YYL5-F1
#
_entry.id   AF-A0A482YYL5-F1
#
_cell.length_a   1.000
_cell.length_b   1.000
_cell.length_c   1.000
_cell.angle_alpha   90.00
_cell.angle_beta   90.00
_cell.angle_gamma   90.00
#
_symmetry.space_group_name_H-M   'P 1'
#
loop_
_entity.id
_entity.type
_entity.pdbx_description
1 polymer ?
#
loop_
_entity_poly.entity_id
_entity_poly.type
_entity_poly.pdbx_seq_one_letter_code
_entity_poly.pdbx_strand_id
1 'polypeptide(L)'
;MTPMNEDLAVLRKHFPQCFVKDGDFDFEKFKQQLTTSEVDFYRESYGMDWLGKSYARLLACDEATTLLREEASWNGKVENVNSQNLLLKGDNLEVLKHLSHAYYEKVKMIYIDPPYNTGGDGFVYQDDRKFSVEELQQLAGVDEDKARRILKFTQSKSNSHSAWLTFMYPRLYIAKQLLKEDGVIFVSIDDNEVAQLRLLMDEVFGEDNFVAQLPTVMNLKGNNDEFGFSGTHEITLVYAKQKSIAILNQFSIDEDEMEDWSEDKKGFYKQGANLKATGVNAPKEKRPNLYFPIFIDEDDNIFVTNNDTPPKNYKGRLLTLYPITKEKEMSWRWSKDKFIKGDLCINRNNHQKPTFHPLGDFLNPALVLLGQGLKKSPSGQKIGFF
;
A
#
# COMPACT_ATOMS: atom_id res chain seq x y z
N MET A 1 3.80 12.77 -41.47
CA MET A 1 4.74 13.62 -40.72
C MET A 1 5.21 12.78 -39.55
N THR A 2 6.51 12.54 -39.41
CA THR A 2 7.06 11.83 -38.25
C THR A 2 6.71 12.65 -37.00
N PRO A 3 6.17 12.05 -35.92
CA PRO A 3 5.88 12.78 -34.70
C PRO A 3 7.14 13.49 -34.25
N MET A 4 7.06 14.81 -34.06
CA MET A 4 8.21 15.58 -33.62
C MET A 4 8.47 15.19 -32.17
N ASN A 5 9.57 14.47 -31.92
CA ASN A 5 9.95 14.08 -30.57
C ASN A 5 10.12 15.35 -29.72
N GLU A 6 9.21 15.58 -28.77
CA GLU A 6 9.20 16.79 -27.93
C GLU A 6 10.53 16.96 -27.17
N ASP A 7 11.14 15.86 -26.73
CA ASP A 7 12.45 15.89 -26.05
C ASP A 7 13.54 16.45 -26.97
N LEU A 8 13.50 16.07 -28.24
CA LEU A 8 14.46 16.54 -29.24
C LEU A 8 14.25 18.02 -29.56
N ALA A 9 12.99 18.49 -29.53
CA ALA A 9 12.67 19.91 -29.64
C ALA A 9 13.16 20.71 -28.41
N VAL A 10 13.00 20.19 -27.20
CA VAL A 10 13.52 20.77 -25.95
C VAL A 10 15.05 20.85 -25.99
N LEU A 11 15.72 19.77 -26.39
CA LEU A 11 17.18 19.75 -26.55
C LEU A 11 17.65 20.79 -27.56
N ARG A 12 16.99 20.90 -28.73
CA ARG A 12 17.32 21.94 -29.74
C ARG A 12 17.13 23.35 -29.21
N LYS A 13 16.09 23.58 -28.39
CA LYS A 13 15.77 24.88 -27.83
C LYS A 13 16.74 25.32 -26.74
N HIS A 14 17.12 24.42 -25.83
CA HIS A 14 17.92 24.73 -24.65
C HIS A 14 19.43 24.46 -24.84
N PHE A 15 19.80 23.54 -25.76
CA PHE A 15 21.18 23.17 -26.05
C PHE A 15 21.52 23.24 -27.55
N PRO A 16 21.29 24.38 -28.24
CA PRO A 16 21.52 24.49 -29.68
C PRO A 16 22.98 24.26 -30.09
N GLN A 17 23.95 24.59 -29.23
CA GLN A 17 25.38 24.36 -29.45
C GLN A 17 25.79 22.88 -29.56
N CYS A 18 24.94 21.98 -29.05
CA CYS A 18 25.14 20.54 -29.13
C CYS A 18 24.65 19.95 -30.47
N PHE A 19 24.18 20.75 -31.41
CA PHE A 19 23.79 20.28 -32.74
C PHE A 19 24.83 20.68 -33.79
N VAL A 20 25.22 19.74 -34.64
CA VAL A 20 26.10 20.02 -35.80
C VAL A 20 25.29 20.64 -36.95
N LYS A 21 25.99 21.20 -37.95
CA LYS A 21 25.37 21.86 -39.13
C LYS A 21 24.35 20.99 -39.86
N ASP A 22 24.52 19.68 -39.83
CA ASP A 22 23.64 18.70 -40.49
C ASP A 22 22.42 18.32 -39.64
N GLY A 23 22.32 18.84 -38.41
CA GLY A 23 21.17 18.66 -37.52
C GLY A 23 21.27 17.47 -36.56
N ASP A 24 22.37 16.71 -36.60
CA ASP A 24 22.64 15.62 -35.65
C ASP A 24 23.06 16.16 -34.28
N PHE A 25 22.74 15.41 -33.22
CA PHE A 25 23.08 15.75 -31.84
C PHE A 25 24.47 15.22 -31.46
N ASP A 26 25.36 16.13 -31.07
CA ASP A 26 26.72 15.87 -30.61
C ASP A 26 26.73 15.61 -29.10
N PHE A 27 26.68 14.34 -28.74
CA PHE A 27 26.66 13.88 -27.35
C PHE A 27 27.93 14.23 -26.57
N GLU A 28 29.08 14.31 -27.23
CA GLU A 28 30.34 14.63 -26.57
C GLU A 28 30.41 16.11 -26.17
N LYS A 29 29.89 17.02 -27.01
CA LYS A 29 29.72 18.42 -26.61
C LYS A 29 28.76 18.59 -25.44
N PHE A 30 27.67 17.81 -25.41
CA PHE A 30 26.72 17.85 -24.30
C PHE A 30 27.39 17.41 -22.99
N LYS A 31 28.18 16.33 -23.01
CA LYS A 31 28.98 15.91 -21.85
C LYS A 31 29.97 16.96 -21.39
N GLN A 32 30.65 17.64 -22.31
CA GLN A 32 31.64 18.68 -21.96
C GLN A 32 31.01 19.90 -21.27
N GLN A 33 29.72 20.16 -21.48
CA GLN A 33 29.00 21.23 -20.77
C GLN A 33 28.63 20.87 -19.33
N LEU A 34 28.50 19.59 -19.01
CA LEU A 34 28.20 19.12 -17.67
C LEU A 34 29.53 18.95 -16.93
N THR A 35 29.79 19.77 -15.92
CA THR A 35 31.04 19.61 -15.15
C THR A 35 30.97 18.36 -14.27
N THR A 36 32.09 17.67 -14.08
CA THR A 36 32.18 16.44 -13.26
C THR A 36 31.84 16.70 -11.78
N SER A 37 31.80 17.96 -11.37
CA SER A 37 31.33 18.43 -10.05
C SER A 37 29.81 18.53 -9.93
N GLU A 38 29.07 18.55 -11.04
CA GLU A 38 27.61 18.73 -11.08
C GLU A 38 26.85 17.44 -11.40
N VAL A 39 27.47 16.51 -12.14
CA VAL A 39 26.86 15.23 -12.52
C VAL A 39 27.91 14.12 -12.46
N ASP A 40 27.68 13.10 -11.64
CA ASP A 40 28.50 11.88 -11.62
C ASP A 40 28.03 10.97 -12.77
N PHE A 41 28.89 10.72 -13.76
CA PHE A 41 28.52 9.91 -14.92
C PHE A 41 28.51 8.43 -14.55
N TYR A 42 27.39 7.97 -13.99
CA TYR A 42 27.15 6.58 -13.62
C TYR A 42 27.28 5.67 -14.85
N ARG A 43 28.14 4.64 -14.77
CA ARG A 43 28.45 3.71 -15.88
C ARG A 43 27.65 2.40 -15.82
N GLU A 44 26.89 2.17 -14.76
CA GLU A 44 26.10 0.96 -14.62
C GLU A 44 24.72 1.17 -15.25
N SER A 45 24.39 0.28 -16.19
CA SER A 45 23.13 0.28 -16.92
C SER A 45 22.22 -0.78 -16.31
N TYR A 46 21.27 -0.35 -15.48
CA TYR A 46 20.15 -1.17 -15.06
C TYR A 46 18.88 -0.66 -15.76
N GLY A 47 18.04 -1.56 -16.26
CA GLY A 47 16.81 -1.17 -16.94
C GLY A 47 15.90 -2.36 -17.19
N MET A 48 14.60 -2.10 -17.16
CA MET A 48 13.56 -3.08 -17.47
C MET A 48 13.22 -3.00 -18.96
N ASP A 49 13.39 -4.11 -19.70
CA ASP A 49 12.94 -4.22 -21.09
C ASP A 49 11.74 -5.18 -21.20
N TRP A 50 10.82 -4.89 -22.12
CA TRP A 50 9.67 -5.75 -22.39
C TRP A 50 9.17 -5.62 -23.83
N LEU A 51 8.48 -6.64 -24.31
CA LEU A 51 7.86 -6.62 -25.63
C LEU A 51 6.71 -5.61 -25.64
N GLY A 52 6.82 -4.56 -26.44
CA GLY A 52 5.83 -3.47 -26.51
C GLY A 52 6.30 -2.16 -25.88
N LYS A 53 7.50 -2.09 -25.29
CA LYS A 53 8.05 -0.84 -24.72
C LYS A 53 8.11 0.32 -25.71
N SER A 54 8.64 0.08 -26.92
CA SER A 54 8.71 1.08 -27.98
C SER A 54 7.32 1.51 -28.48
N TYR A 55 6.37 0.57 -28.49
CA TYR A 55 4.97 0.84 -28.81
C TYR A 55 4.32 1.73 -27.74
N ALA A 56 4.52 1.40 -26.46
CA ALA A 56 4.00 2.19 -25.34
C ALA A 56 4.53 3.63 -25.34
N ARG A 57 5.81 3.83 -25.71
CA ARG A 57 6.40 5.16 -25.94
C ARG A 57 5.74 5.92 -27.07
N LEU A 58 5.48 5.25 -28.19
CA LEU A 58 4.73 5.84 -29.31
C LEU A 58 3.33 6.28 -28.86
N LEU A 59 2.61 5.43 -28.13
CA LEU A 59 1.27 5.77 -27.61
C LEU A 59 1.26 7.00 -26.70
N ALA A 60 2.32 7.19 -25.92
CA ALA A 60 2.47 8.33 -25.01
C ALA A 60 2.65 9.67 -25.76
N CYS A 61 3.35 9.64 -26.90
CA CYS A 61 3.65 10.84 -27.70
C CYS A 61 2.62 11.11 -28.81
N ASP A 62 1.74 10.15 -29.09
CA ASP A 62 0.71 10.29 -30.12
C ASP A 62 -0.41 11.24 -29.70
N GLU A 63 -1.00 11.97 -30.66
CA GLU A 63 -2.08 12.93 -30.40
C GLU A 63 -3.39 12.21 -30.02
N ALA A 64 -4.34 12.97 -29.46
CA ALA A 64 -5.67 12.46 -29.19
C ALA A 64 -6.47 12.29 -30.50
N THR A 65 -7.11 11.14 -30.65
CA THR A 65 -7.89 10.80 -31.87
C THR A 65 -9.38 11.08 -31.71
N THR A 66 -9.81 11.39 -30.48
CA THR A 66 -11.20 11.56 -30.06
C THR A 66 -11.55 13.03 -29.84
N LEU A 67 -12.83 13.33 -29.60
CA LEU A 67 -13.31 14.67 -29.24
C LEU A 67 -14.04 14.64 -27.90
N LEU A 68 -13.98 15.74 -27.15
CA LEU A 68 -14.76 15.93 -25.93
C LEU A 68 -16.15 16.50 -26.25
N ARG A 69 -17.18 15.94 -25.61
CA ARG A 69 -18.56 16.41 -25.69
C ARG A 69 -19.13 16.60 -24.29
N GLU A 70 -19.81 17.72 -24.06
CA GLU A 70 -20.54 17.95 -22.82
C GLU A 70 -21.84 17.12 -22.75
N GLU A 71 -22.25 16.76 -21.54
CA GLU A 71 -23.55 16.16 -21.27
C GLU A 71 -24.50 17.23 -20.72
N ALA A 72 -25.10 17.99 -21.64
CA ALA A 72 -25.91 19.17 -21.31
C ALA A 72 -27.05 18.86 -20.31
N SER A 73 -27.66 17.67 -20.40
CA SER A 73 -28.72 17.23 -19.49
C SER A 73 -28.26 17.11 -18.04
N TRP A 74 -27.01 16.68 -17.83
CA TRP A 74 -26.42 16.54 -16.50
C TRP A 74 -25.86 17.87 -15.99
N ASN A 75 -25.16 18.59 -16.86
CA ASN A 75 -24.49 19.84 -16.52
C ASN A 75 -25.47 21.00 -16.29
N GLY A 76 -26.66 20.95 -16.92
CA GLY A 76 -27.71 21.97 -16.78
C GLY A 76 -28.50 21.91 -15.47
N LYS A 77 -28.28 20.89 -14.63
CA LYS A 77 -28.92 20.82 -13.30
C LYS A 77 -28.37 21.90 -12.38
N VAL A 78 -29.24 22.54 -11.58
CA VAL A 78 -28.89 23.70 -10.73
C VAL A 78 -27.69 23.41 -9.83
N GLU A 79 -27.59 22.19 -9.31
CA GLU A 79 -26.48 21.73 -8.48
C GLU A 79 -25.12 21.62 -9.21
N ASN A 80 -25.13 21.47 -10.54
CA ASN A 80 -23.94 21.17 -11.34
C ASN A 80 -23.41 22.37 -12.14
N VAL A 81 -24.25 23.39 -12.41
CA VAL A 81 -23.90 24.52 -13.29
C VAL A 81 -22.59 25.21 -12.90
N ASN A 82 -22.34 25.37 -11.60
CA ASN A 82 -21.14 26.05 -11.08
C ASN A 82 -20.13 25.08 -10.43
N SER A 83 -20.29 23.77 -10.67
CA SER A 83 -19.37 22.75 -10.12
C SER A 83 -17.96 22.94 -10.68
N GLN A 84 -16.97 22.88 -9.80
CA GLN A 84 -15.55 22.79 -10.18
C GLN A 84 -15.09 21.34 -10.41
N ASN A 85 -15.93 20.37 -10.06
CA ASN A 85 -15.64 18.94 -10.19
C ASN A 85 -16.06 18.44 -11.57
N LEU A 86 -15.20 17.61 -12.17
CA LEU A 86 -15.40 17.05 -13.50
C LEU A 86 -15.45 15.52 -13.44
N LEU A 87 -16.36 14.93 -14.21
CA LEU A 87 -16.41 13.49 -14.49
C LEU A 87 -16.33 13.30 -16.00
N LEU A 88 -15.30 12.60 -16.46
CA LEU A 88 -15.05 12.35 -17.88
C LEU A 88 -15.22 10.85 -18.15
N LYS A 89 -15.95 10.52 -19.22
CA LYS A 89 -16.22 9.14 -19.63
C LYS A 89 -15.49 8.85 -20.94
N GLY A 90 -14.63 7.84 -20.94
CA GLY A 90 -13.87 7.39 -22.11
C GLY A 90 -12.71 6.49 -21.71
N ASP A 91 -11.87 6.11 -22.67
CA ASP A 91 -10.55 5.56 -22.35
C ASP A 91 -9.73 6.65 -21.66
N ASN A 92 -9.16 6.32 -20.50
CA ASN A 92 -8.39 7.25 -19.71
C ASN A 92 -7.15 7.75 -20.47
N LEU A 93 -6.55 6.94 -21.36
CA LEU A 93 -5.41 7.41 -22.17
C LEU A 93 -5.79 8.58 -23.07
N GLU A 94 -6.87 8.46 -23.84
CA GLU A 94 -7.37 9.53 -24.72
C GLU A 94 -7.83 10.74 -23.91
N VAL A 95 -8.53 10.53 -22.78
CA VAL A 95 -8.95 11.62 -21.89
C VAL A 95 -7.75 12.37 -21.32
N LEU A 96 -6.71 11.67 -20.86
CA LEU A 96 -5.49 12.27 -20.33
C LEU A 96 -4.77 13.11 -21.40
N LYS A 97 -4.76 12.67 -22.66
CA LYS A 97 -4.21 13.46 -23.78
C LYS A 97 -4.97 14.76 -24.02
N HIS A 98 -6.30 14.74 -23.94
CA HIS A 98 -7.07 16.00 -24.00
C HIS A 98 -6.77 16.93 -22.82
N LEU A 99 -6.60 16.35 -21.64
CA LEU A 99 -6.28 17.11 -20.43
C LEU A 99 -4.86 17.68 -20.44
N SER A 100 -3.90 17.03 -21.10
CA SER A 100 -2.49 17.46 -21.10
C SER A 100 -2.32 18.87 -21.64
N HIS A 101 -3.10 19.29 -22.64
CA HIS A 101 -3.03 20.64 -23.18
C HIS A 101 -3.53 21.73 -22.21
N ALA A 102 -4.56 21.45 -21.42
CA ALA A 102 -5.22 22.45 -20.55
C ALA A 102 -4.73 22.41 -19.09
N TYR A 103 -4.35 21.22 -18.61
CA TYR A 103 -3.99 20.92 -17.23
C TYR A 103 -2.52 20.52 -17.05
N TYR A 104 -1.67 20.81 -18.04
CA TYR A 104 -0.22 20.70 -17.90
C TYR A 104 0.26 21.39 -16.62
N GLU A 105 0.88 20.62 -15.73
CA GLU A 105 1.42 21.09 -14.44
C GLU A 105 0.40 21.78 -13.52
N LYS A 106 -0.87 21.35 -13.56
CA LYS A 106 -1.92 21.92 -12.70
C LYS A 106 -2.46 20.98 -11.62
N VAL A 107 -2.17 19.69 -11.70
CA VAL A 107 -2.69 18.69 -10.77
C VAL A 107 -1.77 18.57 -9.55
N LYS A 108 -2.33 18.73 -8.34
CA LYS A 108 -1.56 18.62 -7.09
C LYS A 108 -1.39 17.18 -6.62
N MET A 109 -2.41 16.36 -6.80
CA MET A 109 -2.41 14.97 -6.34
C MET A 109 -3.14 14.10 -7.36
N ILE A 110 -2.56 12.94 -7.66
CA ILE A 110 -3.20 11.88 -8.44
C ILE A 110 -3.32 10.65 -7.54
N TYR A 111 -4.50 10.03 -7.52
CA TYR A 111 -4.70 8.70 -6.96
C TYR A 111 -5.28 7.81 -8.05
N ILE A 112 -4.70 6.63 -8.23
CA ILE A 112 -5.20 5.62 -9.17
C ILE A 112 -5.18 4.23 -8.53
N ASP A 113 -6.17 3.45 -8.94
CA ASP A 113 -6.37 2.05 -8.57
C ASP A 113 -6.45 1.23 -9.87
N PRO A 114 -5.29 0.93 -10.51
CA PRO A 114 -5.23 0.19 -11.76
C PRO A 114 -5.65 -1.28 -11.58
N PRO A 115 -5.97 -2.02 -12.66
CA PRO A 115 -6.15 -3.47 -12.56
C PRO A 115 -4.88 -4.13 -12.03
N TYR A 116 -4.99 -5.04 -11.06
CA TYR A 116 -3.84 -5.66 -10.40
C TYR A 116 -3.23 -6.84 -11.19
N ASN A 117 -3.89 -7.29 -12.26
CA ASN A 117 -3.46 -8.41 -13.09
C ASN A 117 -3.39 -9.74 -12.33
N THR A 118 -4.38 -9.98 -11.46
CA THR A 118 -4.45 -11.20 -10.61
C THR A 118 -4.79 -12.47 -11.40
N GLY A 119 -5.16 -12.33 -12.68
CA GLY A 119 -5.69 -13.40 -13.52
C GLY A 119 -7.17 -13.72 -13.28
N GLY A 120 -7.74 -13.31 -12.14
CA GLY A 120 -9.17 -13.43 -11.82
C GLY A 120 -9.96 -12.14 -12.04
N ASP A 121 -9.28 -11.00 -12.15
CA ASP A 121 -9.86 -9.66 -12.37
C ASP A 121 -10.37 -9.44 -13.81
N GLY A 122 -10.06 -10.37 -14.73
CA GLY A 122 -10.44 -10.28 -16.13
C GLY A 122 -9.63 -9.26 -16.92
N PHE A 123 -8.49 -8.78 -16.38
CA PHE A 123 -7.62 -7.88 -17.14
C PHE A 123 -7.09 -8.57 -18.39
N VAL A 124 -7.32 -7.92 -19.53
CA VAL A 124 -6.82 -8.34 -20.84
C VAL A 124 -6.46 -7.08 -21.60
N TYR A 125 -5.19 -6.97 -22.00
CA TYR A 125 -4.79 -5.87 -22.86
C TYR A 125 -5.47 -5.99 -24.22
N GLN A 126 -6.18 -4.93 -24.58
CA GLN A 126 -6.79 -4.77 -25.89
C GLN A 126 -6.67 -3.32 -26.32
N ASP A 127 -6.04 -3.13 -27.47
CA ASP A 127 -5.89 -1.83 -28.13
C ASP A 127 -6.67 -1.88 -29.45
N ASP A 128 -7.39 -0.82 -29.78
CA ASP A 128 -8.19 -0.70 -30.99
C ASP A 128 -7.40 -0.12 -32.18
N ARG A 129 -6.20 0.41 -31.90
CA ARG A 129 -5.29 0.98 -32.89
C ARG A 129 -4.78 -0.10 -33.85
N LYS A 130 -4.78 0.24 -35.14
CA LYS A 130 -4.30 -0.64 -36.22
C LYS A 130 -3.17 0.05 -36.95
N PHE A 131 -1.95 -0.44 -36.71
CA PHE A 131 -0.76 -0.03 -37.44
C PHE A 131 -0.33 -1.14 -38.41
N SER A 132 0.19 -0.75 -39.57
CA SER A 132 0.95 -1.67 -40.43
C SER A 132 2.34 -1.96 -39.83
N VAL A 133 3.00 -3.00 -40.33
CA VAL A 133 4.38 -3.33 -39.89
C VAL A 133 5.30 -2.17 -40.25
N GLU A 134 5.18 -1.64 -41.47
CA GLU A 134 6.00 -0.56 -42.01
C GLU A 134 5.79 0.75 -41.24
N GLU A 135 4.53 1.08 -40.90
CA GLU A 135 4.19 2.23 -40.06
C GLU A 135 4.84 2.13 -38.68
N LEU A 136 4.72 0.96 -38.05
CA LEU A 136 5.29 0.75 -36.71
C LEU A 136 6.83 0.79 -36.74
N GLN A 137 7.48 0.27 -37.78
CA GLN A 137 8.94 0.37 -37.95
C GLN A 137 9.39 1.83 -38.02
N GLN A 138 8.70 2.64 -38.81
CA GLN A 138 9.05 4.06 -38.97
C GLN A 138 8.78 4.86 -37.70
N LEU A 139 7.64 4.65 -37.05
CA LEU A 139 7.22 5.42 -35.88
C LEU A 139 7.96 5.00 -34.60
N ALA A 140 8.12 3.70 -34.36
CA ALA A 140 8.74 3.18 -33.14
C ALA A 140 10.24 2.91 -33.29
N GLY A 141 10.81 3.06 -34.51
CA GLY A 141 12.24 2.87 -34.77
C GLY A 141 12.72 1.44 -34.53
N VAL A 142 11.87 0.44 -34.82
CA VAL A 142 12.16 -0.99 -34.58
C VAL A 142 12.39 -1.75 -35.87
N ASP A 143 13.09 -2.88 -35.78
CA ASP A 143 13.22 -3.81 -36.90
C ASP A 143 11.88 -4.48 -37.28
N GLU A 144 11.81 -5.03 -38.49
CA GLU A 144 10.59 -5.61 -39.06
C GLU A 144 10.05 -6.78 -38.22
N ASP A 145 10.96 -7.63 -37.74
CA ASP A 145 10.59 -8.82 -36.97
C ASP A 145 10.03 -8.43 -35.60
N LYS A 146 10.60 -7.41 -34.96
CA LYS A 146 10.14 -6.84 -33.69
C LYS A 146 8.81 -6.13 -33.88
N ALA A 147 8.63 -5.34 -34.95
CA ALA A 147 7.33 -4.75 -35.29
C ALA A 147 6.24 -5.82 -35.45
N ARG A 148 6.52 -6.89 -36.21
CA ARG A 148 5.60 -8.01 -36.41
C ARG A 148 5.24 -8.70 -35.08
N ARG A 149 6.23 -8.91 -34.21
CA ARG A 149 6.02 -9.51 -32.87
C ARG A 149 5.17 -8.63 -31.98
N ILE A 150 5.43 -7.32 -31.96
CA ILE A 150 4.65 -6.35 -31.19
C ILE A 150 3.18 -6.35 -31.66
N LEU A 151 2.93 -6.27 -32.96
CA LEU A 151 1.56 -6.27 -33.49
C LEU A 151 0.82 -7.58 -33.20
N LYS A 152 1.51 -8.72 -33.33
CA LYS A 152 0.93 -10.01 -32.95
C LYS A 152 0.58 -10.04 -31.45
N PHE A 153 1.45 -9.49 -30.64
CA PHE A 153 1.29 -9.42 -29.19
C PHE A 153 0.13 -8.50 -28.76
N THR A 154 0.02 -7.29 -29.33
CA THR A 154 -1.05 -6.34 -28.99
C THR A 154 -2.43 -6.83 -29.46
N GLN A 155 -2.46 -7.63 -30.53
CA GLN A 155 -3.69 -8.27 -31.03
C GLN A 155 -4.04 -9.57 -30.29
N SER A 156 -3.04 -10.24 -29.70
CA SER A 156 -3.28 -11.40 -28.85
C SER A 156 -3.69 -10.91 -27.47
N LYS A 157 -5.00 -10.89 -27.20
CA LYS A 157 -5.57 -10.71 -25.86
C LYS A 157 -4.69 -11.35 -24.78
N SER A 158 -3.90 -10.53 -24.07
CA SER A 158 -2.84 -10.98 -23.18
C SER A 158 -2.97 -10.32 -21.81
N ASN A 159 -2.72 -11.09 -20.77
CA ASN A 159 -2.62 -10.68 -19.38
C ASN A 159 -1.18 -10.84 -18.84
N SER A 160 -0.19 -10.84 -19.74
CA SER A 160 1.22 -10.89 -19.32
C SER A 160 1.70 -9.56 -18.74
N HIS A 161 2.77 -9.59 -17.94
CA HIS A 161 3.42 -8.37 -17.42
C HIS A 161 3.76 -7.37 -18.53
N SER A 162 4.24 -7.85 -19.69
CA SER A 162 4.52 -6.97 -20.84
C SER A 162 3.27 -6.23 -21.33
N ALA A 163 2.09 -6.86 -21.21
CA ALA A 163 0.82 -6.30 -21.68
C ALA A 163 0.33 -5.23 -20.71
N TRP A 164 0.43 -5.54 -19.42
CA TRP A 164 0.15 -4.60 -18.34
C TRP A 164 1.09 -3.39 -18.35
N LEU A 165 2.39 -3.59 -18.55
CA LEU A 165 3.36 -2.49 -18.69
C LEU A 165 3.10 -1.63 -19.93
N THR A 166 2.75 -2.25 -21.06
CA THR A 166 2.37 -1.53 -22.29
C THR A 166 1.10 -0.69 -22.09
N PHE A 167 0.17 -1.17 -21.27
CA PHE A 167 -1.02 -0.44 -20.86
C PHE A 167 -0.69 0.75 -19.92
N MET A 168 0.10 0.52 -18.88
CA MET A 168 0.34 1.50 -17.82
C MET A 168 1.31 2.62 -18.22
N TYR A 169 2.35 2.32 -19.00
CA TYR A 169 3.40 3.27 -19.36
C TYR A 169 2.85 4.60 -19.92
N PRO A 170 2.03 4.63 -21.00
CA PRO A 170 1.60 5.91 -21.58
C PRO A 170 0.70 6.71 -20.64
N ARG A 171 -0.08 6.03 -19.78
CA ARG A 171 -0.97 6.66 -18.80
C ARG A 171 -0.18 7.35 -17.70
N LEU A 172 0.82 6.67 -17.14
CA LEU A 172 1.72 7.23 -16.12
C LEU A 172 2.58 8.37 -16.70
N TYR A 173 3.04 8.23 -17.94
CA TYR A 173 3.81 9.27 -18.62
C TYR A 173 3.03 10.58 -18.74
N ILE A 174 1.79 10.53 -19.23
CA ILE A 174 0.95 11.73 -19.34
C ILE A 174 0.51 12.22 -17.95
N ALA A 175 0.23 11.31 -16.99
CA ALA A 175 -0.08 11.70 -15.61
C ALA A 175 1.04 12.54 -14.97
N LYS A 176 2.32 12.22 -15.24
CA LYS A 176 3.47 13.02 -14.80
C LYS A 176 3.43 14.44 -15.38
N GLN A 177 3.04 14.61 -16.63
CA GLN A 177 2.95 15.94 -17.28
C GLN A 177 1.84 16.81 -16.67
N LEU A 178 0.75 16.19 -16.20
CA LEU A 178 -0.35 16.90 -15.53
C LEU A 178 0.02 17.37 -14.13
N LEU A 179 0.94 16.69 -13.45
CA LEU A 179 1.35 17.03 -12.09
C LEU A 179 2.11 18.36 -12.03
N LYS A 180 1.75 19.18 -11.04
CA LYS A 180 2.59 20.29 -10.57
C LYS A 180 3.95 19.77 -10.15
N GLU A 181 4.95 20.65 -10.13
CA GLU A 181 6.30 20.28 -9.68
C GLU A 181 6.34 19.77 -8.23
N ASP A 182 5.51 20.34 -7.35
CA ASP A 182 5.31 19.89 -5.98
C ASP A 182 4.22 18.80 -5.85
N GLY A 183 3.76 18.25 -6.98
CA GLY A 183 2.68 17.28 -7.06
C GLY A 183 3.11 15.86 -6.74
N VAL A 184 2.16 15.04 -6.29
CA VAL A 184 2.39 13.65 -5.88
C VAL A 184 1.36 12.70 -6.50
N ILE A 185 1.79 11.47 -6.78
CA ILE A 185 0.95 10.39 -7.28
C ILE A 185 0.98 9.20 -6.32
N PHE A 186 -0.19 8.63 -6.10
CA PHE A 186 -0.43 7.42 -5.31
C PHE A 186 -1.03 6.36 -6.24
N VAL A 187 -0.43 5.18 -6.23
CA VAL A 187 -0.87 4.05 -7.06
C VAL A 187 -1.04 2.83 -6.16
N SER A 188 -2.28 2.37 -6.02
CA SER A 188 -2.59 1.12 -5.33
C SER A 188 -2.23 -0.07 -6.22
N ILE A 189 -1.70 -1.12 -5.62
CA ILE A 189 -1.29 -2.34 -6.30
C ILE A 189 -1.19 -3.51 -5.31
N ASP A 190 -1.24 -4.74 -5.80
CA ASP A 190 -0.92 -5.94 -5.03
C ASP A 190 0.45 -6.52 -5.42
N ASP A 191 0.76 -7.71 -4.90
CA ASP A 191 2.03 -8.38 -5.12
C ASP A 191 2.28 -8.83 -6.57
N ASN A 192 1.27 -8.88 -7.45
CA ASN A 192 1.42 -9.40 -8.81
C ASN A 192 2.25 -8.48 -9.71
N GLU A 193 2.09 -7.16 -9.56
CA GLU A 193 2.71 -6.16 -10.43
C GLU A 193 3.50 -5.08 -9.65
N VAL A 194 3.58 -5.15 -8.32
CA VAL A 194 4.26 -4.11 -7.52
C VAL A 194 5.72 -3.88 -7.95
N ALA A 195 6.46 -4.94 -8.26
CA ALA A 195 7.86 -4.82 -8.67
C ALA A 195 8.00 -4.18 -10.06
N GLN A 196 7.15 -4.60 -11.00
CA GLN A 196 7.09 -4.12 -12.37
C GLN A 196 6.65 -2.66 -12.40
N LEU A 197 5.62 -2.30 -11.63
CA LEU A 197 5.13 -0.95 -11.47
C LEU A 197 6.20 -0.06 -10.83
N ARG A 198 6.90 -0.54 -9.81
CA ARG A 198 7.99 0.20 -9.16
C ARG A 198 9.07 0.60 -10.17
N LEU A 199 9.59 -0.36 -10.94
CA LEU A 199 10.60 -0.11 -11.96
C LEU A 199 10.09 0.79 -13.09
N LEU A 200 8.81 0.63 -13.47
CA LEU A 200 8.16 1.49 -14.46
C LEU A 200 8.08 2.95 -13.96
N MET A 201 7.69 3.16 -12.70
CA MET A 201 7.62 4.48 -12.10
C MET A 201 9.01 5.09 -11.90
N ASP A 202 10.03 4.30 -11.59
CA ASP A 202 11.43 4.75 -11.57
C ASP A 202 11.88 5.24 -12.95
N GLU A 203 11.50 4.56 -14.04
CA GLU A 203 11.79 5.02 -15.41
C GLU A 203 11.02 6.31 -15.77
N VAL A 204 9.76 6.44 -15.36
CA VAL A 204 8.91 7.58 -15.73
C VAL A 204 9.19 8.82 -14.87
N PHE A 205 9.27 8.66 -13.56
CA PHE A 205 9.42 9.76 -12.60
C PHE A 205 10.87 10.01 -12.19
N GLY A 206 11.76 9.02 -12.36
CA GLY A 206 13.11 9.03 -11.80
C GLY A 206 13.12 8.42 -10.40
N GLU A 207 14.12 7.58 -10.13
CA GLU A 207 14.25 6.87 -8.85
C GLU A 207 14.37 7.83 -7.65
N ASP A 208 15.07 8.95 -7.81
CA ASP A 208 15.21 9.98 -6.77
C ASP A 208 13.87 10.58 -6.32
N ASN A 209 12.85 10.51 -7.18
CA ASN A 209 11.52 11.02 -6.91
C ASN A 209 10.59 10.01 -6.22
N PHE A 210 11.08 8.81 -5.91
CA PHE A 210 10.37 7.85 -5.07
C PHE A 210 10.20 8.41 -3.64
N VAL A 211 8.96 8.42 -3.16
CA VAL A 211 8.63 8.93 -1.82
C VAL A 211 8.54 7.79 -0.83
N ALA A 212 7.63 6.83 -1.05
CA ALA A 212 7.35 5.77 -0.11
C ALA A 212 6.61 4.59 -0.77
N GLN A 213 6.70 3.44 -0.12
CA GLN A 213 5.88 2.26 -0.39
C GLN A 213 5.10 1.96 0.89
N LEU A 214 3.79 2.19 0.85
CA LEU A 214 2.93 2.14 2.02
C LEU A 214 2.18 0.80 2.07
N PRO A 215 2.19 0.08 3.21
CA PRO A 215 1.31 -1.07 3.40
C PRO A 215 -0.11 -0.58 3.71
N THR A 216 -1.05 -0.90 2.84
CA THR A 216 -2.48 -0.60 3.01
C THR A 216 -3.14 -1.82 3.62
N VAL A 217 -3.36 -1.79 4.93
CA VAL A 217 -3.92 -2.93 5.68
C VAL A 217 -5.36 -3.18 5.27
N MET A 218 -5.64 -4.33 4.66
CA MET A 218 -6.97 -4.76 4.28
C MET A 218 -7.68 -5.52 5.40
N ASN A 219 -6.94 -6.41 6.08
CA ASN A 219 -7.50 -7.29 7.10
C ASN A 219 -6.44 -7.64 8.15
N LEU A 220 -6.61 -7.11 9.37
CA LEU A 220 -5.72 -7.35 10.51
C LEU A 220 -5.63 -8.83 10.93
N LYS A 221 -6.64 -9.64 10.60
CA LYS A 221 -6.62 -11.08 10.90
C LYS A 221 -5.90 -11.89 9.83
N GLY A 222 -5.64 -11.28 8.68
CA GLY A 222 -5.13 -11.95 7.50
C GLY A 222 -6.18 -12.84 6.82
N ASN A 223 -5.96 -13.11 5.53
CA ASN A 223 -6.68 -14.17 4.83
C ASN A 223 -6.02 -15.53 5.15
N ASN A 224 -6.79 -16.48 5.69
CA ASN A 224 -6.25 -17.79 6.09
C ASN A 224 -6.14 -18.77 4.91
N ASP A 225 -6.67 -18.41 3.75
CA ASP A 225 -6.68 -19.26 2.55
C ASP A 225 -5.40 -19.12 1.71
N GLU A 226 -4.45 -18.29 2.14
CA GLU A 226 -3.16 -18.09 1.47
C GLU A 226 -2.08 -19.07 1.94
N PHE A 227 -1.13 -19.37 1.06
CA PHE A 227 -0.08 -20.33 1.34
C PHE A 227 1.01 -19.75 2.24
N GLY A 228 1.09 -20.23 3.49
CA GLY A 228 2.20 -19.99 4.40
C GLY A 228 2.18 -18.64 5.13
N PHE A 229 1.74 -17.57 4.48
CA PHE A 229 1.58 -16.24 5.05
C PHE A 229 0.19 -15.71 4.75
N SER A 230 -0.44 -15.09 5.73
CA SER A 230 -1.75 -14.48 5.52
C SER A 230 -1.61 -13.09 4.91
N GLY A 231 -2.21 -12.88 3.75
CA GLY A 231 -2.37 -11.58 3.13
C GLY A 231 -3.14 -10.64 4.04
N THR A 232 -2.44 -9.61 4.51
CA THR A 232 -2.95 -8.63 5.49
C THR A 232 -3.00 -7.23 4.91
N HIS A 233 -2.25 -6.97 3.84
CA HIS A 233 -2.07 -5.66 3.27
C HIS A 233 -1.89 -5.74 1.76
N GLU A 234 -2.31 -4.68 1.09
CA GLU A 234 -1.91 -4.30 -0.27
C GLU A 234 -0.82 -3.23 -0.18
N ILE A 235 -0.34 -2.78 -1.33
CA ILE A 235 0.75 -1.82 -1.41
C ILE A 235 0.25 -0.57 -2.13
N THR A 236 0.62 0.61 -1.61
CA THR A 236 0.44 1.88 -2.30
C THR A 236 1.81 2.51 -2.55
N LEU A 237 2.17 2.66 -3.83
CA LEU A 237 3.40 3.34 -4.25
C LEU A 237 3.16 4.84 -4.33
N VAL A 238 4.12 5.62 -3.82
CA VAL A 238 4.06 7.08 -3.79
C VAL A 238 5.28 7.66 -4.48
N TYR A 239 5.03 8.52 -5.48
CA TYR A 239 6.05 9.29 -6.18
C TYR A 239 5.71 10.78 -6.17
N ALA A 240 6.73 11.62 -6.15
CA ALA A 240 6.60 13.03 -6.42
C ALA A 240 6.98 13.34 -7.87
N LYS A 241 6.53 14.48 -8.42
CA LYS A 241 7.13 14.99 -9.66
C LYS A 241 8.54 15.52 -9.40
N GLN A 242 8.71 16.33 -8.36
CA GLN A 242 10.01 16.72 -7.81
C GLN A 242 9.99 16.55 -6.28
N LYS A 243 10.66 15.51 -5.77
CA LYS A 243 10.66 15.20 -4.33
C LYS A 243 11.28 16.30 -3.47
N SER A 244 12.28 17.03 -3.99
CA SER A 244 12.99 18.09 -3.27
C SER A 244 12.09 19.27 -2.85
N ILE A 245 10.99 19.49 -3.56
CA ILE A 245 10.03 20.58 -3.28
C ILE A 245 8.63 20.07 -2.93
N ALA A 246 8.42 18.75 -2.94
CA ALA A 246 7.13 18.15 -2.63
C ALA A 246 6.80 18.38 -1.15
N ILE A 247 5.64 18.97 -0.91
CA ILE A 247 5.12 19.19 0.45
C ILE A 247 4.05 18.13 0.72
N LEU A 248 4.40 17.17 1.57
CA LEU A 248 3.47 16.25 2.20
C LEU A 248 3.11 16.81 3.57
N ASN A 249 1.89 17.34 3.69
CA ASN A 249 1.41 17.83 4.96
C ASN A 249 1.30 16.69 5.97
N GLN A 250 1.44 17.01 7.25
CA GLN A 250 1.19 16.07 8.32
C GLN A 250 -0.33 15.88 8.46
N PHE A 251 -0.76 14.64 8.66
CA PHE A 251 -2.10 14.39 9.16
C PHE A 251 -2.15 14.87 10.61
N SER A 252 -3.14 15.70 10.95
CA SER A 252 -3.50 15.90 12.33
C SER A 252 -3.99 14.55 12.85
N ILE A 253 -3.16 13.91 13.66
CA ILE A 253 -3.57 12.74 14.43
C ILE A 253 -4.61 13.28 15.40
N ASP A 254 -5.85 12.84 15.28
CA ASP A 254 -6.85 13.11 16.30
C ASP A 254 -6.33 12.45 17.58
N GLU A 255 -6.10 13.21 18.65
CA GLU A 255 -5.60 12.65 19.92
C GLU A 255 -6.52 11.53 20.42
N ASP A 256 -7.80 11.56 20.01
CA ASP A 256 -8.83 10.55 20.27
C ASP A 256 -8.69 9.26 19.41
N GLU A 257 -7.98 9.30 18.27
CA GLU A 257 -7.70 8.13 17.39
C GLU A 257 -6.37 7.43 17.71
N MET A 258 -5.50 8.02 18.54
CA MET A 258 -4.46 7.23 19.21
C MET A 258 -5.15 6.25 20.14
N GLU A 259 -5.34 5.00 19.72
CA GLU A 259 -5.68 3.90 20.64
C GLU A 259 -4.69 3.95 21.82
N ASP A 260 -5.18 4.43 22.99
CA ASP A 260 -4.42 4.93 24.14
C ASP A 260 -3.03 4.30 24.30
N TRP A 261 -2.01 4.97 23.75
CA TRP A 261 -0.63 4.67 24.10
C TRP A 261 -0.40 5.18 25.51
N SER A 262 -0.10 4.27 26.42
CA SER A 262 0.30 4.63 27.78
C SER A 262 1.81 4.89 27.81
N GLU A 263 2.27 5.81 28.64
CA GLU A 263 3.70 6.15 28.76
C GLU A 263 4.26 5.74 30.12
N ASP A 264 5.43 5.11 30.14
CA ASP A 264 6.21 4.86 31.34
C ASP A 264 7.58 5.56 31.29
N LYS A 265 8.43 5.34 32.31
CA LYS A 265 9.76 5.98 32.41
C LYS A 265 10.73 5.65 31.26
N LYS A 266 10.36 4.75 30.35
CA LYS A 266 11.18 4.25 29.24
C LYS A 266 10.49 4.42 27.87
N GLY A 267 9.25 4.93 27.81
CA GLY A 267 8.58 5.35 26.58
C GLY A 267 7.14 4.85 26.44
N PHE A 268 6.58 4.98 25.24
CA PHE A 268 5.21 4.60 24.92
C PHE A 268 5.02 3.09 24.80
N TYR A 269 3.91 2.58 25.35
CA TYR A 269 3.46 1.18 25.26
C TYR A 269 1.96 1.09 24.99
N LYS A 270 1.50 -0.06 24.48
CA LYS A 270 0.10 -0.34 24.17
C LYS A 270 -0.39 -1.59 24.90
N GLN A 271 -1.61 -1.56 25.44
CA GLN A 271 -2.20 -2.72 26.10
C GLN A 271 -2.74 -3.73 25.07
N GLY A 272 -2.27 -4.98 25.12
CA GLY A 272 -2.77 -6.06 24.26
C GLY A 272 -4.25 -6.40 24.52
N ALA A 273 -4.86 -7.20 23.66
CA ALA A 273 -6.27 -7.57 23.79
C ALA A 273 -6.54 -8.38 25.09
N ASN A 274 -7.65 -8.10 25.77
CA ASN A 274 -8.06 -8.84 26.96
C ASN A 274 -8.38 -10.32 26.62
N LEU A 275 -7.95 -11.23 27.48
CA LEU A 275 -8.20 -12.67 27.37
C LEU A 275 -9.68 -13.05 27.53
N LYS A 276 -10.53 -12.19 28.11
CA LYS A 276 -11.98 -12.37 28.05
C LYS A 276 -12.47 -12.13 26.63
N ALA A 277 -13.08 -13.13 25.99
CA ALA A 277 -13.62 -12.98 24.66
C ALA A 277 -14.85 -12.07 24.66
N THR A 278 -14.96 -11.22 23.65
CA THR A 278 -16.10 -10.33 23.38
C THR A 278 -16.63 -10.59 21.98
N GLY A 279 -17.92 -10.32 21.75
CA GLY A 279 -18.58 -10.47 20.44
C GLY A 279 -19.57 -11.62 20.35
N VAL A 280 -20.19 -11.78 19.17
CA VAL A 280 -21.36 -12.65 18.94
C VAL A 280 -21.06 -14.15 19.13
N ASN A 281 -19.80 -14.56 18.99
CA ASN A 281 -19.35 -15.96 19.13
C ASN A 281 -18.64 -16.25 20.45
N ALA A 282 -18.55 -15.26 21.35
CA ALA A 282 -17.94 -15.39 22.66
C ALA A 282 -18.84 -15.90 23.81
N PRO A 283 -20.19 -15.93 23.73
CA PRO A 283 -21.01 -16.48 24.81
C PRO A 283 -20.69 -17.93 25.15
N LYS A 284 -20.86 -18.30 26.42
CA LYS A 284 -20.61 -19.65 26.94
C LYS A 284 -21.37 -20.73 26.17
N GLU A 285 -22.59 -20.47 25.69
CA GLU A 285 -23.38 -21.47 24.97
C GLU A 285 -22.67 -21.97 23.70
N LYS A 286 -21.88 -21.11 23.07
CA LYS A 286 -21.11 -21.45 21.86
C LYS A 286 -19.75 -22.06 22.17
N ARG A 287 -19.21 -21.84 23.38
CA ARG A 287 -17.86 -22.24 23.78
C ARG A 287 -17.82 -22.71 25.24
N PRO A 288 -18.57 -23.78 25.60
CA PRO A 288 -18.75 -24.19 26.98
C PRO A 288 -17.43 -24.59 27.67
N ASN A 289 -16.50 -25.18 26.91
CA ASN A 289 -15.18 -25.62 27.40
C ASN A 289 -14.24 -24.47 27.78
N LEU A 290 -14.59 -23.22 27.44
CA LEU A 290 -13.79 -22.02 27.71
C LEU A 290 -14.43 -21.12 28.78
N TYR A 291 -15.45 -21.61 29.49
CA TYR A 291 -16.01 -20.97 30.67
C TYR A 291 -15.54 -21.70 31.92
N PHE A 292 -14.61 -21.10 32.66
CA PHE A 292 -14.10 -21.64 33.91
C PHE A 292 -13.68 -20.50 34.86
N PRO A 293 -13.71 -20.71 36.18
CA PRO A 293 -13.21 -19.76 37.14
C PRO A 293 -11.68 -19.68 37.09
N ILE A 294 -11.18 -18.47 37.24
CA ILE A 294 -9.76 -18.20 37.51
C ILE A 294 -9.66 -17.72 38.95
N PHE A 295 -8.80 -18.36 39.74
CA PHE A 295 -8.53 -17.97 41.12
C PHE A 295 -7.25 -17.15 41.17
N ILE A 296 -7.28 -15.99 41.83
CA ILE A 296 -6.09 -15.15 42.03
C ILE A 296 -5.88 -14.91 43.52
N ASP A 297 -4.64 -14.96 43.97
CA ASP A 297 -4.28 -14.54 45.33
C ASP A 297 -3.89 -13.05 45.44
N GLU A 298 -3.45 -12.64 46.65
CA GLU A 298 -3.05 -11.26 46.93
C GLU A 298 -1.74 -10.87 46.21
N ASP A 299 -0.91 -11.85 45.85
CA ASP A 299 0.39 -11.70 45.19
C ASP A 299 0.32 -11.83 43.65
N ASP A 300 -0.90 -11.85 43.08
CA ASP A 300 -1.14 -11.98 41.64
C ASP A 300 -0.75 -13.36 41.04
N ASN A 301 -0.71 -14.41 41.88
CA ASN A 301 -0.60 -15.79 41.40
C ASN A 301 -1.96 -16.27 40.89
N ILE A 302 -1.96 -16.90 39.71
CA ILE A 302 -3.15 -17.45 39.08
C ILE A 302 -3.21 -18.97 39.28
N PHE A 303 -4.39 -19.45 39.65
CA PHE A 303 -4.72 -20.86 39.70
C PHE A 303 -5.93 -21.17 38.82
N VAL A 304 -5.78 -22.18 37.97
CA VAL A 304 -6.86 -22.77 37.19
C VAL A 304 -6.88 -24.27 37.49
N THR A 305 -8.04 -24.79 37.90
CA THR A 305 -8.19 -26.19 38.30
C THR A 305 -9.06 -26.95 37.31
N ASN A 306 -8.79 -28.26 37.17
CA ASN A 306 -9.55 -29.10 36.24
C ASN A 306 -11.03 -29.23 36.66
N ASN A 307 -11.28 -29.21 37.97
CA ASN A 307 -12.61 -29.36 38.56
C ASN A 307 -13.32 -28.03 38.88
N ASP A 308 -12.77 -26.89 38.45
CA ASP A 308 -13.34 -25.54 38.66
C ASP A 308 -13.56 -25.16 40.14
N THR A 309 -12.85 -25.82 41.05
CA THR A 309 -12.86 -25.50 42.49
C THR A 309 -11.55 -24.83 42.93
N PRO A 310 -11.56 -24.00 44.00
CA PRO A 310 -10.34 -23.44 44.54
C PRO A 310 -9.31 -24.53 44.88
N PRO A 311 -7.99 -24.26 44.76
CA PRO A 311 -6.95 -25.23 45.11
C PRO A 311 -7.09 -25.72 46.56
N LYS A 312 -7.31 -27.03 46.76
CA LYS A 312 -7.61 -27.64 48.07
C LYS A 312 -6.57 -27.37 49.16
N ASN A 313 -5.32 -27.10 48.78
CA ASN A 313 -4.18 -26.93 49.69
C ASN A 313 -3.73 -25.48 49.86
N TYR A 314 -4.44 -24.50 49.30
CA TYR A 314 -4.09 -23.09 49.45
C TYR A 314 -4.69 -22.50 50.74
N LYS A 315 -3.84 -21.93 51.60
CA LYS A 315 -4.26 -21.24 52.83
C LYS A 315 -4.12 -19.73 52.61
N GLY A 316 -5.20 -19.08 52.17
CA GLY A 316 -5.24 -17.63 51.95
C GLY A 316 -6.55 -17.20 51.29
N ARG A 317 -6.74 -15.89 51.13
CA ARG A 317 -7.90 -15.34 50.43
C ARG A 317 -7.69 -15.43 48.92
N LEU A 318 -8.60 -16.11 48.24
CA LEU A 318 -8.61 -16.20 46.77
C LEU A 318 -9.76 -15.39 46.20
N LEU A 319 -9.47 -14.58 45.20
CA LEU A 319 -10.46 -13.92 44.36
C LEU A 319 -10.86 -14.86 43.22
N THR A 320 -12.14 -15.20 43.13
CA THR A 320 -12.69 -15.99 42.03
C THR A 320 -13.21 -15.08 40.92
N LEU A 321 -12.73 -15.28 39.70
CA LEU A 321 -13.15 -14.53 38.51
C LEU A 321 -13.76 -15.43 37.45
N TYR A 322 -14.93 -15.02 36.96
CA TYR A 322 -15.57 -15.60 35.79
C TYR A 322 -15.53 -14.60 34.62
N PRO A 323 -15.49 -15.08 33.36
CA PRO A 323 -15.54 -14.22 32.18
C PRO A 323 -16.98 -13.71 31.99
N ILE A 324 -17.40 -12.73 32.80
CA ILE A 324 -18.74 -12.14 32.76
C ILE A 324 -18.66 -10.72 32.19
N THR A 325 -19.62 -10.34 31.36
CA THR A 325 -19.76 -8.97 30.83
C THR A 325 -21.21 -8.53 30.91
N LYS A 326 -21.49 -7.45 31.65
CA LYS A 326 -22.87 -6.93 31.86
C LYS A 326 -23.86 -8.07 32.19
N GLU A 327 -23.49 -8.89 33.17
CA GLU A 327 -24.27 -10.05 33.67
C GLU A 327 -24.42 -11.25 32.71
N LYS A 328 -23.81 -11.21 31.51
CA LYS A 328 -23.78 -12.36 30.58
C LYS A 328 -22.53 -13.21 30.74
N GLU A 329 -22.70 -14.54 30.74
CA GLU A 329 -21.63 -15.52 30.75
C GLU A 329 -20.93 -15.58 29.38
N MET A 330 -19.68 -15.12 29.33
CA MET A 330 -18.83 -15.16 28.14
C MET A 330 -17.88 -16.35 28.20
N SER A 331 -16.84 -16.37 27.38
CA SER A 331 -15.78 -17.38 27.41
C SER A 331 -14.41 -16.72 27.41
N TRP A 332 -13.39 -17.44 27.89
CA TRP A 332 -12.00 -17.05 27.73
C TRP A 332 -11.53 -17.32 26.30
N ARG A 333 -10.52 -16.57 25.84
CA ARG A 333 -9.82 -16.82 24.56
C ARG A 333 -8.86 -18.00 24.66
N TRP A 334 -8.43 -18.35 25.87
CA TRP A 334 -7.44 -19.40 26.14
C TRP A 334 -8.09 -20.58 26.88
N SER A 335 -7.62 -21.79 26.60
CA SER A 335 -7.97 -22.99 27.36
C SER A 335 -7.27 -23.00 28.73
N LYS A 336 -7.73 -23.86 29.65
CA LYS A 336 -7.11 -24.06 30.97
C LYS A 336 -5.61 -24.33 30.85
N ASP A 337 -5.21 -25.24 29.95
CA ASP A 337 -3.80 -25.58 29.71
C ASP A 337 -2.96 -24.39 29.28
N LYS A 338 -3.53 -23.49 28.46
CA LYS A 338 -2.83 -22.31 27.96
C LYS A 338 -2.68 -21.23 29.03
N PHE A 339 -3.63 -21.11 29.96
CA PHE A 339 -3.45 -20.27 31.15
C PHE A 339 -2.38 -20.79 32.11
N ILE A 340 -2.24 -22.13 32.23
CA ILE A 340 -1.22 -22.74 33.10
C ILE A 340 0.19 -22.58 32.52
N LYS A 341 0.34 -22.70 31.20
CA LYS A 341 1.65 -22.71 30.53
C LYS A 341 2.08 -21.37 29.93
N GLY A 342 1.13 -20.47 29.67
CA GLY A 342 1.37 -19.22 28.95
C GLY A 342 1.88 -18.09 29.85
N ASP A 343 2.70 -17.22 29.27
CA ASP A 343 3.09 -15.96 29.90
C ASP A 343 1.95 -14.93 29.78
N LEU A 344 1.52 -14.40 30.93
CA LEU A 344 0.41 -13.45 31.00
C LEU A 344 0.75 -12.26 31.91
N CYS A 345 0.10 -11.13 31.63
CA CYS A 345 0.10 -9.95 32.47
C CYS A 345 -1.26 -9.77 33.14
N ILE A 346 -1.24 -9.38 34.42
CA ILE A 346 -2.43 -9.04 35.21
C ILE A 346 -2.45 -7.53 35.40
N ASN A 347 -3.58 -6.90 35.07
CA ASN A 347 -3.82 -5.48 35.33
C ASN A 347 -4.76 -5.33 36.53
N ARG A 348 -4.36 -4.53 37.53
CA ARG A 348 -5.21 -4.09 38.66
C ARG A 348 -5.36 -2.56 38.72
N ASN A 349 -5.60 -1.89 37.60
CA ASN A 349 -5.87 -0.44 37.61
C ASN A 349 -7.26 -0.12 38.15
N ASN A 350 -7.35 0.49 39.35
CA ASN A 350 -8.49 1.19 40.00
C ASN A 350 -9.91 0.56 39.91
N HIS A 351 -10.08 -0.58 39.27
CA HIS A 351 -11.29 -1.35 39.14
C HIS A 351 -11.22 -2.53 40.12
N GLN A 352 -12.35 -2.85 40.75
CA GLN A 352 -12.45 -3.94 41.74
C GLN A 352 -12.14 -5.34 41.16
N LYS A 353 -11.99 -5.51 39.84
CA LYS A 353 -11.81 -6.81 39.17
C LYS A 353 -10.59 -6.81 38.22
N PRO A 354 -9.63 -7.74 38.39
CA PRO A 354 -8.46 -7.89 37.53
C PRO A 354 -8.79 -8.18 36.06
N THR A 355 -7.94 -7.73 35.13
CA THR A 355 -7.97 -8.12 33.71
C THR A 355 -6.68 -8.82 33.29
N PHE A 356 -6.75 -9.64 32.24
CA PHE A 356 -5.64 -10.50 31.79
C PHE A 356 -5.30 -10.28 30.33
N HIS A 357 -4.01 -10.26 30.00
CA HIS A 357 -3.49 -9.96 28.67
C HIS A 357 -2.31 -10.89 28.30
N PRO A 358 -2.20 -11.40 27.06
CA PRO A 358 -1.03 -12.15 26.58
C PRO A 358 0.23 -11.29 26.58
N LEU A 359 1.35 -11.78 27.12
CA LEU A 359 2.61 -11.02 27.12
C LEU A 359 3.19 -10.79 25.70
N GLY A 360 2.91 -11.68 24.75
CA GLY A 360 3.42 -11.60 23.37
C GLY A 360 2.73 -10.57 22.47
N ASP A 361 1.58 -10.02 22.89
CA ASP A 361 0.84 -9.01 22.11
C ASP A 361 1.31 -7.57 22.41
N PHE A 362 2.39 -7.44 23.19
CA PHE A 362 2.99 -6.16 23.55
C PHE A 362 4.26 -5.93 22.73
N LEU A 363 4.41 -4.75 22.12
CA LEU A 363 5.58 -4.35 21.32
C LEU A 363 6.90 -4.41 22.12
N ASN A 364 6.84 -4.29 23.45
CA ASN A 364 7.98 -4.50 24.33
C ASN A 364 7.56 -5.11 25.69
N PRO A 365 7.59 -6.44 25.84
CA PRO A 365 7.08 -7.13 27.03
C PRO A 365 7.85 -6.84 28.32
N ALA A 366 9.09 -6.34 28.23
CA ALA A 366 9.91 -6.00 29.40
C ALA A 366 9.60 -4.62 29.98
N LEU A 367 9.00 -3.71 29.19
CA LEU A 367 8.65 -2.35 29.61
C LEU A 367 7.30 -2.31 30.35
N VAL A 368 6.32 -3.07 29.84
CA VAL A 368 4.95 -3.18 30.39
C VAL A 368 4.92 -3.61 31.87
N LEU A 369 5.91 -4.41 32.29
CA LEU A 369 6.04 -4.93 33.66
C LEU A 369 6.57 -3.90 34.67
N LEU A 370 7.02 -2.74 34.17
CA LEU A 370 7.58 -1.63 34.97
C LEU A 370 6.62 -0.41 35.00
N GLY A 371 5.57 -0.40 34.17
CA GLY A 371 4.53 0.64 34.09
C GLY A 371 3.32 0.36 35.00
N GLN A 372 2.58 1.41 35.34
CA GLN A 372 1.56 1.39 36.41
C GLN A 372 0.51 0.27 36.25
N GLY A 373 0.48 -0.64 37.23
CA GLY A 373 -0.61 -1.60 37.46
C GLY A 373 -0.53 -2.95 36.75
N LEU A 374 0.44 -3.17 35.85
CA LEU A 374 0.65 -4.43 35.14
C LEU A 374 1.79 -5.22 35.78
N LYS A 375 1.48 -6.43 36.29
CA LYS A 375 2.49 -7.36 36.82
C LYS A 375 2.52 -8.64 36.01
N LYS A 376 3.73 -9.18 35.82
CA LYS A 376 3.91 -10.53 35.28
C LYS A 376 3.41 -11.47 36.35
N SER A 377 2.53 -12.41 36.00
CA SER A 377 2.26 -13.49 36.94
C SER A 377 3.58 -14.21 37.24
N PRO A 378 3.92 -14.51 38.51
CA PRO A 378 5.10 -15.27 38.83
C PRO A 378 5.15 -16.56 38.01
N SER A 379 6.19 -16.73 37.19
CA SER A 379 6.34 -17.91 36.35
C SER A 379 6.60 -19.13 37.22
N GLY A 380 5.62 -20.03 37.27
CA GLY A 380 5.75 -21.34 37.89
C GLY A 380 5.76 -21.33 39.41
N GLN A 381 4.59 -21.49 40.02
CA GLN A 381 4.49 -22.25 41.26
C GLN A 381 3.46 -23.37 41.14
N LYS A 382 3.99 -24.58 41.19
CA LYS A 382 3.30 -25.86 41.33
C LYS A 382 2.38 -25.81 42.55
N ILE A 383 1.08 -26.03 42.32
CA ILE A 383 0.29 -26.82 43.27
C ILE A 383 -0.18 -28.04 42.49
N GLY A 384 0.69 -29.04 42.40
CA GLY A 384 0.24 -30.38 42.04
C GLY A 384 -0.37 -31.01 43.27
N PHE A 385 -1.64 -31.38 43.23
CA PHE A 385 -2.18 -32.50 43.99
C PHE A 385 -3.40 -33.07 43.24
N PHE A 386 -3.32 -34.37 42.99
CA PHE A 386 -4.33 -35.36 42.57
C PHE A 386 -5.75 -34.89 42.26
#